data_AF-A0A8X6QDZ6-F1
#
_entry.id   AF-A0A8X6QDZ6-F1
#
_cell.length_a   1.000
_cell.length_b   1.000
_cell.length_c   1.000
_cell.angle_alpha   90.00
_cell.angle_beta   90.00
_cell.angle_gamma   90.00
#
_symmetry.space_group_name_H-M   'P 1'
#
loop_
_entity.id
_entity.type
_entity.pdbx_description
1 polymer ?
#
loop_
_entity_poly.entity_id
_entity_poly.type
_entity_poly.pdbx_seq_one_letter_code
_entity_poly.pdbx_strand_id
1 'polypeptide(L)'
;MISKMFQELRDTAEAAKTISKSNGRFVTMKPRTPTVGARFHDSLQSLVDQMAKCHPWFVRCIKPNNEKAPMKFDMLIVLEQLRYSGMLETISIRKTGYPIRMKFQQFAER
;
A
#
# COMPACT_ATOMS: atom_id res chain seq x y z
N MET A 1 -7.81 -6.52 -1.63
CA MET A 1 -8.90 -7.29 -1.00
C MET A 1 -9.48 -6.58 0.22
N ILE A 2 -8.66 -6.07 1.15
CA ILE A 2 -9.15 -5.34 2.34
C ILE A 2 -9.88 -4.03 1.98
N SER A 3 -9.41 -3.28 0.98
CA SER A 3 -10.08 -2.05 0.50
C SER A 3 -11.52 -2.31 0.02
N LYS A 4 -11.81 -3.43 -0.65
CA LYS A 4 -13.17 -3.79 -1.11
C LYS A 4 -14.14 -4.06 0.06
N MET A 5 -13.67 -4.70 1.13
CA MET A 5 -14.53 -4.98 2.29
C MET A 5 -14.96 -3.70 3.04
N PHE A 6 -14.07 -2.71 3.12
CA PHE A 6 -14.41 -1.41 3.71
C PHE A 6 -15.22 -0.51 2.76
N GLN A 7 -15.08 -0.70 1.45
CA GLN A 7 -15.87 -0.02 0.43
C GLN A 7 -17.35 -0.43 0.54
N GLU A 8 -17.64 -1.73 0.60
CA GLU A 8 -19.02 -2.23 0.73
C GLU A 8 -19.71 -1.73 2.00
N LEU A 9 -19.01 -1.70 3.14
CA LEU A 9 -19.54 -1.15 4.39
C LEU A 9 -19.84 0.35 4.29
N ARG A 10 -19.01 1.11 3.56
CA ARG A 10 -19.22 2.54 3.32
C ARG A 10 -20.41 2.76 2.39
N ASP A 11 -20.48 2.03 1.28
CA ASP A 11 -21.56 2.14 0.29
C ASP A 11 -22.91 1.74 0.90
N THR A 12 -22.93 0.71 1.75
CA THR A 12 -24.12 0.30 2.51
C THR A 12 -24.54 1.36 3.53
N ALA A 13 -23.59 2.01 4.20
CA ALA A 13 -23.86 3.11 5.13
C ALA A 13 -24.31 4.40 4.42
N GLU A 14 -23.94 4.60 3.15
CA GLU A 14 -24.47 5.69 2.32
C GLU A 14 -25.86 5.39 1.77
N ALA A 15 -26.10 4.16 1.29
CA ALA A 15 -27.43 3.72 0.85
C ALA A 15 -28.47 3.73 1.98
N ALA A 16 -28.08 3.51 3.23
CA ALA A 16 -28.97 3.63 4.38
C ALA A 16 -29.43 5.08 4.66
N LYS A 17 -28.78 6.10 4.09
CA LYS A 17 -29.17 7.51 4.25
C LYS A 17 -30.34 7.92 3.34
N THR A 18 -30.65 7.16 2.28
CA THR A 18 -31.69 7.47 1.30
C THR A 18 -33.04 6.80 1.55
N ILE A 19 -33.23 6.10 2.68
CA ILE A 19 -34.50 5.45 3.01
C ILE A 19 -35.50 6.48 3.56
N SER A 20 -36.39 6.94 2.68
CA SER A 20 -37.60 7.69 2.99
C SER A 20 -38.56 6.85 3.84
N LYS A 21 -38.85 7.29 5.08
CA LYS A 21 -39.97 6.76 5.88
C LYS A 21 -41.25 7.53 5.54
N SER A 22 -42.36 6.82 5.39
CA SER A 22 -43.66 7.26 4.86
C SER A 22 -44.44 8.32 5.67
N ASN A 23 -43.82 8.98 6.66
CA ASN A 23 -44.41 10.12 7.35
C ASN A 23 -43.58 11.34 7.00
N GLY A 24 -44.14 12.28 6.21
CA GLY A 24 -43.53 13.44 5.55
C GLY A 24 -42.79 14.47 6.42
N ARG A 25 -41.96 14.01 7.35
CA ARG A 25 -40.99 14.78 8.11
C ARG A 25 -39.62 14.40 7.56
N PHE A 26 -39.07 15.25 6.71
CA PHE A 26 -37.68 15.15 6.27
C PHE A 26 -36.77 15.41 7.48
N VAL A 27 -36.39 14.34 8.19
CA VAL A 27 -35.25 14.39 9.10
C VAL A 27 -34.02 14.33 8.21
N THR A 28 -33.49 15.50 7.86
CA THR A 28 -32.14 15.58 7.28
C THR A 28 -31.16 15.15 8.37
N MET A 29 -30.87 13.85 8.46
CA MET A 29 -29.74 13.37 9.24
C MET A 29 -28.51 14.08 8.68
N LYS A 30 -28.01 15.10 9.39
CA LYS A 30 -26.77 15.79 9.01
C LYS A 30 -25.75 14.69 8.68
N PRO A 31 -25.16 14.70 7.48
CA PRO A 31 -24.13 13.74 7.14
C PRO A 31 -23.12 13.74 8.28
N ARG A 32 -22.93 12.58 8.92
CA ARG A 32 -21.93 12.45 9.99
C ARG A 32 -20.63 13.00 9.45
N THR A 33 -20.05 13.96 10.18
CA THR A 33 -18.76 14.53 9.82
C THR A 33 -17.77 13.37 9.66
N PRO A 34 -17.06 13.28 8.53
CA PRO A 34 -16.14 12.19 8.29
C PRO A 34 -15.07 12.19 9.37
N THR A 35 -14.78 11.01 9.92
CA THR A 35 -13.73 10.84 10.91
C THR A 35 -12.36 11.10 10.29
N VAL A 36 -11.34 11.33 11.12
CA VAL A 36 -9.95 11.44 10.66
C VAL A 36 -9.53 10.19 9.87
N GLY A 37 -9.94 9.00 10.32
CA GLY A 37 -9.68 7.75 9.61
C GLY A 37 -10.34 7.68 8.24
N ALA A 38 -11.58 8.17 8.11
CA ALA A 38 -12.27 8.22 6.81
C ALA A 38 -11.54 9.15 5.83
N ARG A 39 -11.13 10.34 6.29
CA ARG A 39 -10.34 11.29 5.47
C ARG A 39 -8.99 10.71 5.07
N PHE A 40 -8.27 10.08 6.01
CA PHE A 40 -6.97 9.47 5.74
C PHE A 40 -7.07 8.34 4.70
N HIS A 41 -8.09 7.50 4.81
CA HIS A 41 -8.36 6.45 3.83
C HIS A 41 -8.57 7.04 2.42
N ASP A 42 -9.40 8.06 2.31
CA ASP A 42 -9.73 8.66 1.01
C ASP A 42 -8.48 9.32 0.39
N SER A 43 -7.64 9.97 1.20
CA SER A 43 -6.34 10.50 0.76
C SER A 43 -5.37 9.39 0.32
N LEU A 44 -5.30 8.28 1.06
CA LEU A 44 -4.44 7.14 0.72
C LEU A 44 -4.89 6.46 -0.57
N GLN A 45 -6.20 6.27 -0.77
CA GLN A 45 -6.73 5.67 -1.99
C GLN A 45 -6.40 6.52 -3.21
N SER A 46 -6.62 7.84 -3.13
CA SER A 46 -6.25 8.78 -4.20
C SER A 46 -4.76 8.69 -4.56
N LEU A 47 -3.88 8.58 -3.55
CA LEU A 47 -2.44 8.40 -3.78
C LEU A 47 -2.12 7.10 -4.52
N VAL A 48 -2.69 5.97 -4.08
CA VAL A 48 -2.47 4.66 -4.71
C VAL A 48 -2.92 4.66 -6.17
N ASP A 49 -4.07 5.26 -6.47
CA ASP A 49 -4.62 5.35 -7.82
C ASP A 49 -3.75 6.20 -8.75
N GLN A 50 -3.09 7.23 -8.22
CA GLN A 50 -2.12 8.02 -8.98
C GLN A 50 -0.83 7.25 -9.22
N MET A 51 -0.29 6.57 -8.20
CA MET A 51 0.93 5.77 -8.32
C MET A 51 0.78 4.60 -9.31
N ALA A 52 -0.40 4.00 -9.39
CA ALA A 52 -0.70 2.89 -10.30
C ALA A 52 -0.60 3.28 -11.79
N LYS A 53 -0.69 4.58 -12.12
CA LYS A 53 -0.57 5.09 -13.51
C LYS A 53 0.89 5.29 -13.94
N CYS A 54 1.84 5.19 -13.02
CA CYS A 54 3.25 5.47 -13.25
C CYS A 54 4.07 4.17 -13.34
N HIS A 55 5.33 4.27 -13.81
CA HIS A 55 6.31 3.19 -13.69
C HIS A 55 7.04 3.30 -12.34
N PRO A 56 6.83 2.37 -11.38
CA PRO A 56 7.37 2.52 -10.05
C PRO A 56 8.84 2.07 -9.96
N TRP A 57 9.63 2.86 -9.24
CA TRP A 57 10.96 2.49 -8.77
C TRP A 57 10.89 2.30 -7.25
N PHE A 58 11.48 1.22 -6.74
CA PHE A 58 11.41 0.86 -5.33
C PHE A 58 12.77 1.04 -4.66
N VAL A 59 12.83 1.89 -3.64
CA VAL A 59 13.99 2.06 -2.75
C VAL A 59 13.64 1.50 -1.38
N ARG A 60 14.50 0.65 -0.81
CA ARG A 60 14.32 0.08 0.52
C ARG A 60 15.39 0.63 1.45
N CYS A 61 14.98 1.42 2.44
CA CYS A 61 15.86 1.90 3.49
C CYS A 61 15.98 0.83 4.58
N ILE A 62 17.21 0.51 4.99
CA ILE A 62 17.49 -0.48 6.05
C ILE A 62 18.24 0.22 7.17
N LYS A 63 17.73 0.12 8.39
CA LYS A 63 18.38 0.64 9.59
C LYS A 63 19.43 -0.37 10.08
N PRO A 64 20.73 -0.05 10.11
CA PRO A 64 21.74 -1.04 10.42
C PRO A 64 21.82 -1.38 11.92
N ASN A 65 21.38 -0.48 12.81
CA ASN A 65 21.33 -0.71 14.27
C ASN A 65 20.35 0.26 14.96
N ASN A 66 19.95 -0.05 16.21
CA ASN A 66 19.04 0.80 17.01
C ASN A 66 19.73 1.97 17.71
N GLU A 67 21.04 1.88 17.94
CA GLU A 67 21.83 2.88 18.68
C GLU A 67 22.14 4.13 17.86
N LYS A 68 21.80 4.13 16.55
CA LYS A 68 22.15 5.19 15.60
C LYS A 68 23.67 5.39 15.48
N ALA A 69 24.44 4.34 15.77
CA ALA A 69 25.89 4.37 15.68
C ALA A 69 26.34 4.18 14.22
N PRO A 70 27.28 4.99 13.70
CA PRO A 70 27.86 4.75 12.39
C PRO A 70 28.68 3.46 12.40
N MET A 71 28.79 2.80 11.24
CA MET A 71 29.60 1.58 11.04
C MET A 71 29.23 0.37 11.92
N LYS A 72 28.10 0.41 12.64
CA LYS A 72 27.60 -0.72 13.43
C LYS A 72 26.50 -1.45 12.65
N PHE A 73 26.69 -2.75 12.42
CA PHE A 73 25.72 -3.60 11.74
C PHE A 73 25.19 -4.67 12.68
N ASP A 74 23.90 -4.62 12.97
CA ASP A 74 23.18 -5.63 13.74
C ASP A 74 22.46 -6.58 12.77
N MET A 75 22.96 -7.81 12.70
CA MET A 75 22.44 -8.81 11.77
C MET A 75 20.99 -9.19 12.04
N LEU A 76 20.56 -9.27 13.31
CA LEU A 76 19.21 -9.69 13.65
C LEU A 76 18.20 -8.62 13.24
N ILE A 77 18.51 -7.36 13.56
CA ILE A 77 17.68 -6.21 13.20
C ILE A 77 17.57 -6.09 11.68
N VAL A 78 18.68 -6.23 10.95
CA VAL A 78 18.66 -6.14 9.48
C VAL A 78 17.89 -7.31 8.85
N LEU A 79 18.07 -8.53 9.36
CA LEU A 79 17.38 -9.71 8.85
C LEU A 79 15.86 -9.61 9.04
N GLU A 80 15.41 -9.11 10.19
CA GLU A 80 13.99 -8.87 10.45
C GLU A 80 13.39 -7.85 9.46
N GLN A 81 14.13 -6.77 9.17
CA GLN A 81 13.74 -5.79 8.17
C GLN A 81 13.62 -6.38 6.77
N LEU A 82 14.57 -7.23 6.38
CA LEU A 82 14.51 -7.90 5.08
C LEU A 82 13.31 -8.85 4.96
N ARG A 83 12.89 -9.49 6.06
CA ARG A 83 11.70 -10.35 6.12
C ARG A 83 10.41 -9.52 6.00
N TYR A 84 10.18 -8.55 6.89
CA TYR A 84 8.90 -7.82 6.87
C TYR A 84 8.75 -6.91 5.65
N SER A 85 9.87 -6.45 5.04
CA SER A 85 9.83 -5.62 3.82
C SER A 85 9.58 -6.43 2.55
N GLY A 86 9.51 -7.76 2.64
CA GLY A 86 9.27 -8.65 1.52
C GLY A 86 10.50 -8.82 0.62
N MET A 87 11.70 -8.47 1.08
CA MET A 87 12.90 -8.47 0.24
C MET A 87 13.36 -9.89 -0.09
N LEU A 88 13.22 -10.83 0.85
CA LEU A 88 13.57 -12.23 0.62
C LEU A 88 12.63 -12.88 -0.41
N GLU A 89 11.35 -12.55 -0.35
CA GLU A 89 10.32 -12.98 -1.28
C GLU A 89 10.53 -12.34 -2.65
N THR A 90 10.87 -11.05 -2.69
CA THR A 90 11.20 -10.34 -3.92
C THR A 90 12.42 -10.98 -4.61
N ILE A 91 13.45 -11.35 -3.85
CA ILE A 91 14.62 -12.08 -4.36
C ILE A 91 14.21 -13.45 -4.89
N SER A 92 13.37 -14.19 -4.15
CA SER A 92 12.87 -15.51 -4.55
C SER A 92 12.13 -15.46 -5.90
N ILE A 93 11.15 -14.56 -6.03
CA ILE A 93 10.37 -14.37 -7.27
C ILE A 93 11.28 -13.95 -8.44
N ARG A 94 12.20 -13.00 -8.21
CA ARG A 94 13.14 -12.57 -9.24
C ARG A 94 14.11 -13.67 -9.65
N LYS A 95 14.54 -14.53 -8.72
CA LYS A 95 15.42 -15.67 -8.98
C LYS A 95 14.74 -16.74 -9.82
N THR A 96 13.47 -17.06 -9.56
CA THR A 96 12.72 -18.02 -10.39
C THR A 96 12.34 -17.46 -11.77
N GLY A 97 12.38 -16.13 -11.92
CA GLY A 97 12.23 -15.47 -13.21
C GLY A 97 13.54 -15.37 -14.00
N TYR A 98 13.53 -14.51 -15.02
CA TYR A 98 14.71 -14.13 -15.80
C TYR A 98 15.03 -12.66 -15.53
N PRO A 99 15.71 -12.34 -14.41
CA PRO A 99 15.87 -10.96 -13.96
C PRO A 99 16.92 -10.19 -14.78
N ILE A 100 17.86 -10.90 -15.40
CA ILE A 100 18.89 -10.33 -16.26
C ILE A 100 18.35 -10.32 -17.70
N ARG A 101 18.21 -9.12 -18.27
CA ARG A 101 17.86 -8.92 -19.68
C ARG A 101 18.99 -8.16 -20.35
N MET A 102 19.80 -8.88 -21.12
CA MET A 102 20.90 -8.31 -21.88
C MET A 102 20.53 -8.22 -23.36
N LYS A 103 21.02 -7.18 -24.04
CA LYS A 103 20.90 -7.10 -25.50
C LYS A 103 21.73 -8.20 -26.14
N PHE A 104 21.27 -8.74 -27.27
CA PHE A 104 21.94 -9.85 -27.94
C PHE A 104 23.42 -9.56 -28.25
N GLN A 105 23.72 -8.38 -28.79
CA GLN A 105 25.11 -7.98 -29.07
C GLN A 105 26.01 -8.03 -27.82
N GLN A 106 25.54 -7.48 -26.70
CA GLN A 106 26.28 -7.52 -25.42
C GLN A 106 26.42 -8.93 -24.85
N PHE A 107 25.50 -9.83 -25.17
CA PHE A 107 25.59 -11.24 -24.78
C PHE A 107 26.61 -11.99 -25.66
N ALA A 108 26.64 -11.71 -26.96
CA ALA A 108 27.54 -12.35 -27.91
C ALA A 108 29.01 -11.89 -27.79
N GLU A 109 29.24 -10.65 -27.34
CA GLU A 109 30.58 -10.07 -27.13
C GLU A 109 31.27 -10.53 -25.82
N ARG A 110 30.56 -11.21 -24.93
CA ARG A 110 31.00 -11.52 -23.56
C ARG A 110 31.46 -12.97 -23.41
#